data_AF-A0A2H0DPY7-F1
#
_entry.id   AF-A0A2H0DPY7-F1
#
_cell.length_a   1.000
_cell.length_b   1.000
_cell.length_c   1.000
_cell.angle_alpha   90.00
_cell.angle_beta   90.00
_cell.angle_gamma   90.00
#
_symmetry.space_group_name_H-M   'P 1'
#
loop_
_entity.id
_entity.type
_entity.pdbx_description
1 polymer ?
#
loop_
_entity_poly.entity_id
_entity_poly.type
_entity_poly.pdbx_seq_one_letter_code
_entity_poly.pdbx_strand_id
1 'polypeptide(L)'
;MGLSLGWSLSRQEVSLTGQTQETNTTNAGVFYRYNLYLNGKDAKHPVALYAGPQMGMTRVGTPQGSTNDFSAGGQFGENFMFSEKLALNVHLIQWDTVFSDPDMQLILTQSIGVKYFF
;
A
#
# COMPACT_ATOMS: atom_id res chain seq x y z
N MET A 1 -8.85 0.49 -13.71
CA MET A 1 -9.07 1.25 -12.46
C MET A 1 -9.47 0.27 -11.37
N GLY A 2 -9.06 0.49 -10.12
CA GLY A 2 -9.38 -0.41 -9.02
C GLY A 2 -9.65 0.37 -7.73
N LEU A 3 -10.34 -0.28 -6.80
CA LEU A 3 -10.56 0.20 -5.43
C LEU A 3 -9.72 -0.67 -4.50
N SER A 4 -8.99 -0.07 -3.55
CA SER A 4 -8.29 -0.81 -2.49
C SER A 4 -8.74 -0.34 -1.13
N LEU A 5 -8.93 -1.31 -0.24
CA LEU A 5 -8.92 -1.08 1.20
C LEU A 5 -7.64 -1.71 1.73
N GLY A 6 -6.75 -0.86 2.26
CA GLY A 6 -5.50 -1.28 2.85
C GLY A 6 -5.55 -1.08 4.37
N TRP A 7 -5.18 -2.10 5.12
CA TRP A 7 -4.92 -1.97 6.55
C TRP A 7 -3.48 -2.36 6.84
N SER A 8 -2.75 -1.50 7.54
CA SER A 8 -1.36 -1.73 7.91
C SER A 8 -1.15 -1.44 9.40
N LEU A 9 -0.68 -2.44 10.13
CA LEU A 9 -0.22 -2.22 11.50
C LEU A 9 1.27 -1.85 11.46
N SER A 10 1.60 -0.61 11.81
CA SER A 10 2.98 -0.12 11.81
C SER A 10 3.43 0.13 13.25
N ARG A 11 4.37 -0.67 13.75
CA ARG A 11 4.98 -0.43 15.06
C ARG A 11 6.18 0.49 14.89
N GLN A 12 6.07 1.74 15.35
CA GLN A 12 7.19 2.68 15.32
C GLN A 12 7.86 2.73 16.70
N GLU A 13 9.06 2.16 16.80
CA GLU A 13 9.89 2.28 18.00
C GLU A 13 10.68 3.60 17.92
N VAL A 14 10.21 4.65 18.60
CA VAL A 14 10.98 5.89 18.73
C VAL A 14 12.01 5.70 19.84
N SER A 15 13.22 5.29 19.47
CA SER A 15 14.31 4.95 20.40
C SER A 15 14.86 6.11 21.25
N LEU A 16 14.33 7.34 21.10
CA LEU A 16 14.79 8.53 21.83
C LEU A 16 14.15 8.72 23.21
N THR A 17 13.04 8.05 23.53
CA THR A 17 12.31 8.25 24.81
C THR A 17 11.98 6.95 25.56
N GLY A 18 12.36 5.78 25.03
CA GLY A 18 12.05 4.49 25.66
C GLY A 18 10.56 4.14 25.71
N GLN A 19 9.71 4.89 24.99
CA GLN A 19 8.30 4.59 24.85
C GLN A 19 8.04 3.93 23.49
N THR A 20 7.60 2.68 23.51
CA THR A 20 7.00 2.05 22.33
C THR A 20 5.62 2.66 22.13
N GLN A 21 5.45 3.45 21.08
CA GLN A 21 4.12 3.91 20.66
C GLN A 21 3.63 3.00 19.53
N GLU A 22 2.54 2.30 19.77
CA GLU A 22 1.85 1.56 18.70
C GLU A 22 1.02 2.55 17.89
N THR A 23 1.27 2.59 16.58
CA THR A 23 0.56 3.46 15.65
C THR A 23 -0.23 2.62 14.65
N ASN A 24 -1.55 2.72 14.70
CA ASN A 24 -2.40 1.97 13.79
C ASN A 24 -2.66 2.83 12.55
N THR A 25 -2.29 2.34 11.37
CA THR A 25 -2.49 3.08 10.11
C THR A 25 -3.49 2.37 9.22
N THR A 26 -4.59 3.04 8.87
CA THR A 26 -5.57 2.50 7.93
C THR A 26 -5.66 3.42 6.72
N ASN A 27 -5.51 2.89 5.51
CA ASN A 27 -5.60 3.66 4.28
C ASN A 27 -6.77 3.17 3.43
N ALA A 28 -7.72 4.06 3.15
CA ALA A 28 -8.82 3.81 2.23
C ALA A 28 -8.67 4.74 1.04
N GLY A 29 -8.53 4.18 -0.17
CA GLY A 29 -8.18 4.98 -1.33
C GLY A 29 -8.54 4.37 -2.67
N VAL A 30 -8.35 5.20 -3.69
CA VAL A 30 -8.46 4.82 -5.09
C VAL A 30 -7.07 4.78 -5.70
N PHE A 31 -6.87 3.85 -6.63
CA PHE A 31 -5.59 3.71 -7.31
C PHE A 31 -5.78 3.46 -8.81
N TYR A 32 -4.75 3.83 -9.55
CA TYR A 32 -4.59 3.43 -10.94
C TYR A 32 -3.27 2.67 -11.07
N ARG A 33 -3.31 1.50 -11.71
CA ARG A 33 -2.13 0.64 -11.93
C ARG A 33 -2.01 0.35 -13.42
N TYR A 34 -0.88 0.73 -14.00
CA TYR A 34 -0.44 0.21 -15.28
C TYR A 34 0.27 -1.12 -15.04
N ASN A 35 -0.02 -2.16 -15.85
CA ASN A 35 0.59 -3.47 -15.73
C ASN A 35 1.44 -3.78 -16.97
N LEU A 36 2.69 -4.13 -16.77
CA LEU A 36 3.64 -4.56 -17.79
C LEU A 36 3.95 -6.05 -17.60
N TYR A 37 3.53 -6.87 -18.55
CA TYR A 37 3.80 -8.31 -18.53
C TYR A 37 5.26 -8.56 -18.97
N LEU A 38 6.07 -9.15 -18.09
CA LEU A 38 7.47 -9.48 -18.37
C LEU A 38 7.59 -10.73 -19.25
N ASN A 39 6.66 -11.65 -19.08
CA ASN A 39 6.55 -12.86 -19.90
C ASN A 39 5.27 -12.79 -20.73
N GLY A 40 5.22 -13.54 -21.84
CA GLY A 40 4.00 -13.68 -22.62
C GLY A 40 2.82 -14.13 -21.74
N LYS A 41 1.61 -13.69 -22.07
CA LYS A 41 0.39 -14.05 -21.32
C LYS A 41 0.15 -15.56 -21.24
N ASP A 42 0.73 -16.31 -22.18
CA ASP A 42 0.63 -17.77 -22.29
C ASP A 42 1.70 -18.52 -21.46
N ALA A 43 2.56 -17.80 -20.74
CA ALA A 43 3.49 -18.43 -19.82
C ALA A 43 2.73 -19.19 -18.73
N LYS A 44 3.27 -20.32 -18.26
CA LYS A 44 2.65 -21.11 -17.18
C LYS A 44 2.47 -20.31 -15.88
N HIS A 45 3.37 -19.36 -15.64
CA HIS A 45 3.31 -18.41 -14.52
C HIS A 45 3.66 -17.01 -15.04
N PRO A 46 2.69 -16.26 -15.58
CA PRO A 46 2.92 -14.90 -16.04
C PRO A 46 3.34 -14.00 -14.87
N VAL A 47 4.35 -13.18 -15.09
CA VAL A 47 4.78 -12.13 -14.14
C VAL A 47 4.43 -10.78 -14.74
N ALA A 48 3.73 -9.95 -13.99
CA ALA A 48 3.40 -8.58 -14.39
C ALA A 48 3.92 -7.58 -13.37
N LEU A 49 4.83 -6.70 -13.80
CA LEU A 49 5.16 -5.51 -13.02
C LEU A 49 3.99 -4.55 -13.06
N TYR A 50 3.79 -3.78 -12.01
CA TYR A 50 2.83 -2.69 -12.02
C TYR A 50 3.37 -1.45 -11.34
N ALA A 51 2.92 -0.30 -11.84
CA ALA A 51 3.19 0.99 -11.25
C ALA A 51 1.95 1.89 -11.36
N GLY A 52 1.77 2.81 -10.42
CA GLY A 52 0.88 3.92 -10.63
C GLY A 52 0.51 4.70 -9.38
N PRO A 53 -0.27 5.78 -9.54
CA PRO A 53 -0.63 6.67 -8.47
C PRO A 53 -1.77 6.11 -7.61
N GLN A 54 -1.82 6.58 -6.37
CA GLN A 54 -2.92 6.37 -5.45
C GLN A 54 -3.22 7.63 -4.64
N MET A 55 -4.47 7.77 -4.21
CA MET A 55 -4.90 8.81 -3.29
C MET A 55 -6.05 8.30 -2.43
N GLY A 56 -6.17 8.83 -1.22
CA GLY A 56 -7.16 8.35 -0.27
C GLY A 56 -7.13 9.07 1.06
N MET A 57 -7.83 8.52 2.03
CA MET A 57 -7.83 8.96 3.41
C MET A 57 -6.98 7.99 4.22
N THR A 58 -6.00 8.51 4.95
CA THR A 58 -5.19 7.76 5.89
C THR A 58 -5.62 8.12 7.31
N ARG A 59 -5.98 7.10 8.08
CA ARG A 59 -6.22 7.22 9.52
C ARG A 59 -4.97 6.81 10.27
N VAL A 60 -4.42 7.71 11.08
CA VAL A 60 -3.30 7.43 11.97
C VAL A 60 -3.83 7.44 13.41
N GLY A 61 -3.82 6.27 14.06
CA GLY A 61 -4.26 6.09 15.44
C GLY A 61 -3.06 5.99 16.38
N THR A 62 -3.03 6.84 17.39
CA THR A 62 -2.09 6.80 18.52
C THR A 62 -2.86 6.52 19.82
N PRO A 63 -2.20 6.15 20.93
CA PRO A 63 -2.85 6.03 22.23
C PRO A 63 -3.57 7.31 22.69
N GLN A 64 -3.17 8.48 22.18
CA GLN A 64 -3.72 9.79 22.56
C GLN A 64 -4.90 10.25 21.67
N GLY A 65 -5.15 9.58 20.54
CA GLY A 65 -6.21 9.96 19.60
C GLY A 65 -5.93 9.47 18.18
N SER A 66 -6.88 9.73 17.26
CA SER A 66 -6.70 9.39 15.84
C SER A 66 -7.06 10.56 14.94
N THR A 67 -6.26 10.77 13.90
CA THR A 67 -6.55 11.73 12.82
C THR A 67 -6.99 10.99 11.56
N ASN A 68 -7.75 11.67 10.70
CA ASN A 68 -8.15 11.18 9.39
C ASN A 68 -7.72 12.22 8.37
N ASP A 69 -6.61 11.97 7.69
CA ASP A 69 -5.96 12.96 6.86
C ASP A 69 -5.93 12.50 5.39
N PHE A 70 -5.94 13.47 4.49
CA PHE A 70 -5.80 13.18 3.07
C PHE A 70 -4.39 12.64 2.81
N SER A 71 -4.29 11.69 1.88
CA SER A 71 -3.04 11.09 1.48
C SER A 71 -2.96 10.91 -0.03
N ALA A 72 -1.78 11.12 -0.59
CA ALA A 72 -1.49 10.86 -1.99
C ALA A 72 -0.10 10.26 -2.15
N GLY A 73 0.07 9.45 -3.19
CA GLY A 73 1.33 8.85 -3.48
C GLY A 73 1.23 7.85 -4.61
N GLY A 74 1.91 6.73 -4.46
CA GLY A 74 1.96 5.73 -5.51
C GLY A 74 2.51 4.41 -5.03
N GLN A 75 2.59 3.50 -5.99
CA GLN A 75 2.91 2.12 -5.71
C GLN A 75 3.57 1.47 -6.90
N PHE A 76 4.57 0.65 -6.61
CA PHE A 76 5.29 -0.18 -7.54
C PHE A 76 5.40 -1.60 -6.97
N GLY A 77 5.20 -2.60 -7.83
CA GLY A 77 5.27 -3.99 -7.39
C GLY A 77 5.08 -4.98 -8.52
N GLU A 78 4.86 -6.23 -8.14
CA GLU A 78 4.82 -7.38 -9.04
C GLU A 78 3.60 -8.26 -8.76
N ASN A 79 3.04 -8.86 -9.81
CA ASN A 79 2.02 -9.89 -9.73
C ASN A 79 2.60 -11.19 -10.29
N PHE A 80 2.69 -12.23 -9.46
CA PHE A 80 2.93 -13.60 -9.91
C PHE A 80 1.58 -14.27 -10.14
N MET A 81 1.20 -14.43 -11.39
CA MET A 81 -0.09 -15.00 -11.77
C MET A 81 -0.04 -16.53 -11.61
N PHE A 82 -0.92 -17.06 -10.76
CA PHE A 82 -1.16 -18.51 -10.64
C PHE A 82 -2.21 -18.98 -11.65
N SER A 83 -3.14 -18.10 -12.01
CA SER A 83 -4.16 -18.30 -13.04
C SER A 83 -4.59 -16.95 -13.62
N GLU A 84 -5.50 -16.95 -14.60
CA GLU A 84 -6.10 -15.72 -15.13
C GLU A 84 -6.86 -14.92 -14.06
N LYS A 85 -7.28 -15.57 -12.96
CA LYS A 85 -8.10 -14.97 -11.91
C LYS A 85 -7.37 -14.79 -10.58
N LEU A 86 -6.21 -15.40 -10.40
CA LEU A 86 -5.52 -15.43 -9.11
C LEU A 86 -4.04 -15.10 -9.27
N ALA A 87 -3.55 -14.17 -8.45
CA ALA A 87 -2.14 -13.82 -8.39
C ALA A 87 -1.67 -13.60 -6.95
N LEU A 88 -0.39 -13.89 -6.72
CA LEU A 88 0.36 -13.32 -5.60
C LEU A 88 0.77 -11.91 -5.99
N ASN A 89 0.31 -10.93 -5.24
CA ASN A 89 0.64 -9.52 -5.40
C ASN A 89 1.72 -9.16 -4.37
N VAL A 90 2.86 -8.69 -4.85
CA VAL A 90 3.96 -8.17 -4.03
C VAL A 90 4.03 -6.66 -4.26
N HIS A 91 3.81 -5.87 -3.22
CA HIS A 91 4.09 -4.44 -3.19
C HIS A 91 5.55 -4.26 -2.79
N LEU A 92 6.42 -4.00 -3.78
CA LEU A 92 7.85 -3.76 -3.54
C LEU A 92 8.04 -2.43 -2.81
N ILE A 93 7.28 -1.42 -3.22
CA ILE A 93 7.20 -0.14 -2.53
C ILE A 93 5.83 0.49 -2.78
N GLN A 94 5.19 0.90 -1.70
CA GLN A 94 4.08 1.84 -1.71
C GLN A 94 4.49 3.02 -0.85
N TRP A 95 4.27 4.23 -1.35
CA TRP A 95 4.53 5.44 -0.61
C TRP A 95 3.27 6.28 -0.53
N ASP A 96 2.95 6.74 0.66
CA ASP A 96 1.82 7.61 0.93
C ASP A 96 2.34 8.85 1.67
N THR A 97 2.16 10.02 1.06
CA THR A 97 2.36 11.29 1.77
C THR A 97 1.03 11.66 2.40
N VAL A 98 0.99 11.68 3.72
CA VAL A 98 -0.15 12.09 4.54
C VAL A 98 -0.01 13.57 4.83
N PHE A 99 -1.02 14.35 4.47
CA PHE A 99 -1.06 15.80 4.62
C PHE A 99 -1.83 16.15 5.89
N SER A 100 -1.15 16.11 7.04
CA SER A 100 -1.68 16.56 8.33
C SER A 100 -1.23 18.01 8.58
N ASP A 101 -2.04 18.82 9.27
CA ASP A 101 -1.66 20.17 9.70
C ASP A 101 -1.18 20.09 11.16
N PRO A 102 0.07 20.47 11.50
CA PRO A 102 1.07 21.17 10.68
C PRO A 102 2.10 20.28 9.94
N ASP A 103 2.09 18.97 10.18
CA ASP A 103 3.17 18.07 9.75
C ASP A 103 2.78 17.16 8.57
N MET A 104 3.67 17.07 7.58
CA MET A 104 3.57 16.06 6.52
C MET A 104 4.30 14.78 6.94
N GLN A 105 3.65 13.63 6.77
CA GLN A 105 4.24 12.32 7.07
C GLN A 105 4.38 11.49 5.80
N LEU A 106 5.55 10.90 5.58
CA LEU A 106 5.77 9.89 4.53
C LEU A 106 5.68 8.49 5.13
N ILE A 107 4.78 7.68 4.60
CA ILE A 107 4.61 6.27 4.97
C ILE A 107 5.12 5.42 3.82
N LEU A 108 6.08 4.55 4.10
CA LEU A 108 6.59 3.54 3.17
C LEU A 108 6.08 2.17 3.58
N THR A 109 5.41 1.48 2.67
CA THR A 109 4.82 0.17 2.90
C THR A 109 5.40 -0.84 1.93
N GLN A 110 5.80 -2.00 2.45
CA GLN A 110 6.07 -3.21 1.69
C GLN A 110 5.06 -4.26 2.12
N SER A 111 4.42 -4.92 1.17
CA SER A 111 3.39 -5.90 1.49
C SER A 111 3.35 -7.04 0.48
N ILE A 112 2.78 -8.16 0.92
CA ILE A 112 2.51 -9.33 0.10
C ILE A 112 1.07 -9.74 0.36
N GLY A 113 0.35 -10.06 -0.71
CA GLY A 113 -1.07 -10.38 -0.64
C GLY A 113 -1.52 -11.25 -1.80
N VAL A 114 -2.74 -11.74 -1.72
CA VAL A 114 -3.38 -12.49 -2.80
C VAL A 114 -4.39 -11.58 -3.49
N LYS A 115 -4.32 -11.53 -4.82
CA LYS A 115 -5.23 -10.74 -5.65
C LYS A 115 -6.11 -11.66 -6.49
N TYR A 116 -7.42 -11.41 -6.41
CA TYR A 116 -8.41 -12.03 -7.27
C TYR A 116 -8.89 -11.04 -8.34
N PHE A 117 -8.99 -11.49 -9.59
CA PHE A 117 -9.51 -10.71 -10.71
C PHE A 117 -10.94 -11.19 -11.03
N PHE A 118 -11.91 -10.27 -10.96
CA PHE A 118 -13.32 -10.51 -11.27
C PHE A 118 -13.63 -10.23 -12.74
#